data_AF-A0A6A6SV84-F1
#
_entry.id   AF-A0A6A6SV84-F1
#
_cell.length_a   1.000
_cell.length_b   1.000
_cell.length_c   1.000
_cell.angle_alpha   90.00
_cell.angle_beta   90.00
_cell.angle_gamma   90.00
#
_symmetry.space_group_name_H-M   'P 1'
#
loop_
_entity.id
_entity.type
_entity.pdbx_description
1 polymer ?
#
loop_
_entity_poly.entity_id
_entity_poly.type
_entity_poly.pdbx_seq_one_letter_code
_entity_poly.pdbx_strand_id
1 'polypeptide(L)'
;NTAPRPWGRNSRNEVVVPFCYLDEETRKSVRDDIILAHNHWLRSLGGTASKDSGHGIKFWEAVNKKGDPEYCTLGPGKSWNDNVAINTVVIRHLANTNKLSAPIGMAHEHQRPDRDDYVRYICKELKDFDAAFERAKRADSRMTEDALCNKPGQAKLYGFRGEDYLMGVTASALALYWPVNKVNAYDYDSIMHYPTLSGDAKEECLTNEQRCHLVRWKDPGNPNDRSVAMVKENLTPSKADIDWVKATYPW
;
A
#
# COMPACT_ATOMS: atom_id res chain seq x y z
N ASN A 1 12.09 -13.70 10.18
CA ASN A 1 12.36 -12.25 10.29
C ASN A 1 13.04 -11.71 9.04
N THR A 2 12.28 -11.42 7.99
CA THR A 2 12.75 -10.51 6.95
C THR A 2 11.55 -9.71 6.49
N ALA A 3 11.52 -8.42 6.84
CA ALA A 3 10.74 -7.43 6.11
C ALA A 3 11.06 -7.53 4.59
N PRO A 4 10.26 -6.93 3.70
CA PRO A 4 10.58 -6.90 2.29
C PRO A 4 12.01 -6.38 2.13
N ARG A 5 12.88 -7.21 1.54
CA ARG A 5 14.23 -6.79 1.24
C ARG A 5 14.16 -5.95 -0.04
N PRO A 6 14.90 -4.83 -0.11
CA PRO A 6 15.08 -4.13 -1.38
C PRO A 6 15.50 -5.11 -2.48
N TRP A 7 14.99 -4.93 -3.71
CA TRP A 7 15.40 -5.74 -4.84
C TRP A 7 16.90 -5.58 -5.11
N GLY A 8 17.54 -6.67 -5.53
CA GLY A 8 18.97 -6.71 -5.83
C GLY A 8 19.32 -6.01 -7.14
N ARG A 9 20.62 -5.73 -7.32
CA ARG A 9 21.16 -5.18 -8.56
C ARG A 9 21.57 -6.27 -9.53
N ASN A 10 21.43 -5.97 -10.83
CA ASN A 10 22.01 -6.78 -11.90
C ASN A 10 23.43 -6.30 -12.28
N SER A 11 24.07 -6.96 -13.25
CA SER A 11 25.41 -6.62 -13.75
C SER A 11 25.51 -5.25 -14.45
N ARG A 12 24.38 -4.62 -14.75
CA ARG A 12 24.29 -3.27 -15.33
C ARG A 12 24.01 -2.20 -14.29
N ASN A 13 24.10 -2.55 -13.00
CA ASN A 13 23.79 -1.67 -11.88
C ASN A 13 22.30 -1.25 -11.79
N GLU A 14 21.42 -1.90 -12.55
CA GLU A 14 19.97 -1.67 -12.47
C GLU A 14 19.37 -2.50 -11.32
N VAL A 15 18.38 -1.94 -10.64
CA VAL A 15 17.50 -2.64 -9.69
C VAL A 15 16.21 -2.99 -10.42
N VAL A 16 16.08 -4.25 -10.80
CA VAL A 16 14.89 -4.73 -11.51
C VAL A 16 13.80 -5.04 -10.50
N VAL A 17 12.65 -4.38 -10.65
CA VAL A 17 11.41 -4.67 -9.94
C VAL A 17 10.55 -5.52 -10.87
N PRO A 18 10.60 -6.86 -10.76
CA PRO A 18 9.75 -7.72 -11.57
C PRO A 18 8.29 -7.55 -11.13
N PHE A 19 7.38 -7.50 -12.09
CA PHE A 19 5.94 -7.57 -11.85
C PHE A 19 5.29 -8.60 -12.78
N CYS A 20 4.18 -9.19 -12.34
CA CYS A 20 3.34 -10.07 -13.14
C CYS A 20 1.88 -9.66 -12.94
N TYR A 21 1.04 -9.95 -13.93
CA TYR A 21 -0.41 -9.87 -13.75
C TYR A 21 -0.90 -11.16 -13.12
N LEU A 22 -1.92 -11.07 -12.25
CA LEU A 22 -2.50 -12.24 -11.60
C LEU A 22 -2.83 -13.34 -12.61
N ASP A 23 -3.49 -12.95 -13.71
CA ASP A 23 -3.89 -13.77 -14.84
C ASP A 23 -4.00 -12.94 -16.12
N GLU A 24 -4.34 -13.61 -17.24
CA GLU A 24 -4.51 -12.98 -18.55
C GLU A 24 -5.62 -11.93 -18.58
N GLU A 25 -6.72 -12.17 -17.86
CA GLU A 25 -7.86 -11.23 -17.81
C GLU A 25 -7.47 -9.93 -17.12
N THR A 26 -6.80 -10.03 -15.97
CA THR A 26 -6.21 -8.90 -15.26
C THR A 26 -5.29 -8.11 -16.18
N ARG A 27 -4.39 -8.80 -16.89
CA ARG A 27 -3.48 -8.16 -17.85
C ARG A 27 -4.23 -7.40 -18.93
N LYS A 28 -5.22 -8.01 -19.57
CA LYS A 28 -6.03 -7.37 -20.61
C LYS A 28 -6.74 -6.12 -20.09
N SER A 29 -7.18 -6.15 -18.83
CA SER A 29 -7.96 -5.05 -18.25
C SER A 29 -7.14 -3.84 -17.84
N VAL A 30 -5.92 -4.02 -17.30
CA VAL A 30 -5.19 -2.92 -16.62
C VAL A 30 -3.78 -2.67 -17.16
N ARG A 31 -3.34 -3.39 -18.19
CA ARG A 31 -1.95 -3.29 -18.68
C ARG A 31 -1.57 -1.87 -19.07
N ASP A 32 -2.43 -1.18 -19.79
CA ASP A 32 -2.11 0.16 -20.27
C ASP A 32 -2.03 1.16 -19.11
N ASP A 33 -2.89 1.04 -18.11
CA ASP A 33 -2.83 1.84 -16.88
C ASP A 33 -1.54 1.59 -16.09
N ILE A 34 -1.09 0.33 -16.00
CA ILE A 34 0.18 -0.02 -15.36
C ILE A 34 1.37 0.57 -16.12
N ILE A 35 1.35 0.56 -17.45
CA ILE A 35 2.38 1.21 -18.27
C ILE A 35 2.40 2.72 -18.02
N LEU A 36 1.23 3.36 -17.96
CA LEU A 36 1.11 4.79 -17.64
C LEU A 36 1.65 5.09 -16.23
N ALA A 37 1.31 4.27 -15.23
CA ALA A 37 1.80 4.41 -13.86
C ALA A 37 3.33 4.28 -13.79
N HIS A 38 3.93 3.31 -14.49
CA HIS A 38 5.39 3.19 -14.58
C HIS A 38 6.03 4.42 -15.21
N ASN A 39 5.47 4.92 -16.32
CA ASN A 39 5.98 6.12 -16.98
C ASN A 39 5.87 7.35 -16.08
N HIS A 40 4.81 7.44 -15.27
CA HIS A 40 4.64 8.51 -14.30
C HIS A 40 5.71 8.50 -13.21
N TRP A 41 6.02 7.32 -12.67
CA TRP A 41 7.14 7.13 -11.74
C TRP A 41 8.48 7.50 -12.36
N LEU A 42 8.78 6.99 -13.56
CA LEU A 42 10.06 7.28 -14.24
C LEU A 42 10.20 8.79 -14.52
N ARG A 43 9.13 9.46 -14.94
CA ARG A 43 9.14 10.92 -15.11
C ARG A 43 9.43 11.64 -13.80
N SER A 44 8.77 11.25 -12.71
CA SER A 44 8.94 11.84 -11.38
C SER A 44 10.35 11.62 -10.83
N LEU A 45 10.97 10.50 -11.16
CA LEU A 45 12.34 10.15 -10.76
C LEU A 45 13.43 10.88 -11.58
N GLY A 46 13.06 11.50 -12.71
CA GLY A 46 13.98 12.19 -13.61
C GLY A 46 14.45 11.35 -14.80
N GLY A 47 13.76 10.26 -15.13
CA GLY A 47 14.02 9.43 -16.30
C GLY A 47 14.11 7.93 -15.99
N THR A 48 14.72 7.18 -16.89
CA THR A 48 15.06 5.77 -16.65
C THR A 48 16.25 5.65 -15.70
N ALA A 49 16.50 4.45 -15.17
CA ALA A 49 17.66 4.18 -14.32
C ALA A 49 18.97 4.63 -15.00
N SER A 50 19.68 5.56 -14.35
CA SER A 50 20.94 6.12 -14.85
C SER A 50 21.66 6.94 -13.77
N LYS A 51 22.92 7.31 -14.02
CA LYS A 51 23.64 8.29 -13.19
C LYS A 51 22.89 9.62 -13.10
N ASP A 52 22.28 10.05 -14.21
CA ASP A 52 21.64 11.36 -14.33
C ASP A 52 20.33 11.43 -13.54
N SER A 53 19.53 10.36 -13.57
CA SER A 53 18.30 10.26 -12.75
C SER A 53 18.60 9.93 -11.29
N GLY A 54 19.77 9.36 -10.98
CA GLY A 54 20.24 9.09 -9.62
C GLY A 54 19.57 7.89 -8.96
N HIS A 55 18.89 7.03 -9.73
CA HIS A 55 18.30 5.79 -9.24
C HIS A 55 18.59 4.59 -10.15
N GLY A 56 18.55 3.39 -9.58
CA GLY A 56 18.70 2.12 -10.29
C GLY A 56 17.38 1.48 -10.74
N ILE A 57 16.22 1.99 -10.31
CA ILE A 57 14.92 1.30 -10.51
C ILE A 57 14.52 1.13 -11.98
N LYS A 58 14.14 -0.11 -12.32
CA LYS A 58 13.57 -0.52 -13.59
C LYS A 58 12.42 -1.49 -13.38
N PHE A 59 11.24 -1.15 -13.88
CA PHE A 59 10.08 -2.05 -13.88
C PHE A 59 10.19 -3.06 -15.03
N TRP A 60 9.88 -4.33 -14.76
CA TRP A 60 9.97 -5.39 -15.76
C TRP A 60 8.83 -6.39 -15.65
N GLU A 61 8.07 -6.57 -16.73
CA GLU A 61 7.02 -7.59 -16.81
C GLU A 61 7.65 -8.98 -16.87
N ALA A 62 7.21 -9.91 -16.02
CA ALA A 62 7.63 -11.29 -16.06
C ALA A 62 7.24 -11.92 -17.41
N VAL A 63 8.22 -12.47 -18.12
CA VAL A 63 8.05 -13.12 -19.41
C VAL A 63 8.83 -14.43 -19.46
N ASN A 64 8.36 -15.38 -20.26
CA ASN A 64 9.01 -16.65 -20.49
C ASN A 64 10.24 -16.50 -21.42
N LYS A 65 10.94 -17.60 -21.71
CA LYS A 65 12.12 -17.60 -22.59
C LYS A 65 11.84 -17.16 -24.04
N LYS A 66 10.58 -17.19 -24.49
CA LYS A 66 10.13 -16.74 -25.81
C LYS A 66 9.69 -15.27 -25.82
N GLY A 67 9.60 -14.64 -24.64
CA GLY A 67 9.11 -13.28 -24.47
C GLY A 67 7.60 -13.18 -24.26
N ASP A 68 6.88 -14.29 -24.10
CA ASP A 68 5.44 -14.25 -23.78
C ASP A 68 5.23 -13.94 -22.30
N PRO A 69 4.14 -13.25 -21.91
CA PRO A 69 3.84 -12.96 -20.51
C PRO A 69 3.76 -14.20 -19.62
N GLU A 70 4.38 -14.14 -18.44
CA GLU A 70 4.20 -15.11 -17.35
C GLU A 70 3.27 -14.51 -16.30
N TYR A 71 2.19 -15.21 -15.98
CA TYR A 71 1.22 -14.77 -14.97
C TYR A 71 1.62 -15.25 -13.58
N CYS A 72 1.19 -14.52 -12.54
CA CYS A 72 1.57 -14.82 -11.17
C CYS A 72 1.01 -16.16 -10.67
N THR A 73 -0.13 -16.60 -11.22
CA THR A 73 -0.74 -17.89 -10.90
C THR A 73 -0.94 -18.72 -12.16
N LEU A 74 -1.12 -20.03 -11.99
CA LEU A 74 -1.42 -20.96 -13.08
C LEU A 74 -2.88 -20.84 -13.61
N GLY A 75 -3.57 -19.76 -13.22
CA GLY A 75 -4.97 -19.44 -13.53
C GLY A 75 -5.76 -18.90 -12.32
N PRO A 76 -7.04 -18.51 -12.51
CA PRO A 76 -7.86 -17.93 -11.46
C PRO A 76 -8.01 -18.87 -10.25
N GLY A 77 -7.72 -18.36 -9.05
CA GLY A 77 -7.80 -19.14 -7.80
C GLY A 77 -6.79 -20.28 -7.65
N LYS A 78 -5.80 -20.38 -8.55
CA LYS A 78 -4.78 -21.44 -8.52
C LYS A 78 -3.52 -21.03 -7.76
N SER A 79 -2.63 -22.01 -7.58
CA SER A 79 -1.31 -21.82 -6.96
C SER A 79 -0.44 -20.82 -7.72
N TRP A 80 0.58 -20.34 -7.01
CA TRP A 80 1.68 -19.56 -7.57
C TRP A 80 2.29 -20.27 -8.79
N ASN A 81 2.71 -19.49 -9.79
CA ASN A 81 3.45 -19.97 -10.94
C ASN A 81 4.95 -20.06 -10.58
N ASP A 82 5.48 -21.27 -10.47
CA ASP A 82 6.87 -21.51 -10.07
C ASP A 82 7.92 -20.93 -11.04
N ASN A 83 7.51 -20.55 -12.26
CA ASN A 83 8.39 -19.82 -13.20
C ASN A 83 8.54 -18.34 -12.84
N VAL A 84 7.68 -17.79 -11.98
CA VAL A 84 7.73 -16.41 -11.51
C VAL A 84 8.44 -16.36 -10.16
N ALA A 85 9.45 -15.49 -10.04
CA ALA A 85 10.21 -15.36 -8.81
C ALA A 85 9.33 -14.83 -7.67
N ILE A 86 9.47 -15.39 -6.47
CA ILE A 86 8.61 -15.05 -5.30
C ILE A 86 8.67 -13.58 -4.87
N ASN A 87 9.69 -12.84 -5.29
CA ASN A 87 9.84 -11.40 -5.06
C ASN A 87 9.22 -10.53 -6.17
N THR A 88 8.36 -11.11 -7.02
CA THR A 88 7.63 -10.42 -8.09
C THR A 88 6.39 -9.72 -7.53
N VAL A 89 6.18 -8.47 -7.95
CA VAL A 89 4.98 -7.69 -7.62
C VAL A 89 3.79 -8.26 -8.38
N VAL A 90 2.71 -8.59 -7.65
CA VAL A 90 1.47 -9.11 -8.24
C VAL A 90 0.53 -7.95 -8.53
N ILE A 91 0.23 -7.73 -9.81
CA ILE A 91 -0.84 -6.81 -10.23
C ILE A 91 -2.16 -7.58 -10.21
N ARG A 92 -3.13 -7.08 -9.44
CA ARG A 92 -4.49 -7.60 -9.37
C ARG A 92 -5.47 -6.53 -9.83
N HIS A 93 -6.47 -6.93 -10.61
CA HIS A 93 -7.60 -6.06 -10.90
C HIS A 93 -8.74 -6.43 -9.94
N LEU A 94 -9.06 -5.54 -9.01
CA LEU A 94 -10.24 -5.67 -8.17
C LEU A 94 -11.33 -4.87 -8.88
N ALA A 95 -12.29 -5.57 -9.50
CA ALA A 95 -13.32 -5.01 -10.40
C ALA A 95 -14.19 -3.88 -9.80
N ASN A 96 -14.03 -3.57 -8.51
CA ASN A 96 -14.76 -2.53 -7.79
C ASN A 96 -13.85 -1.42 -7.22
N THR A 97 -12.57 -1.40 -7.60
CA THR A 97 -11.64 -0.34 -7.14
C THR A 97 -10.89 0.22 -8.34
N ASN A 98 -11.10 1.51 -8.64
CA ASN A 98 -10.27 2.26 -9.60
C ASN A 98 -8.86 2.57 -9.02
N LYS A 99 -8.35 1.71 -8.13
CA LYS A 99 -7.13 1.94 -7.37
C LYS A 99 -6.05 0.96 -7.84
N LEU A 100 -5.04 1.50 -8.49
CA LEU A 100 -3.79 0.80 -8.79
C LEU A 100 -2.73 1.36 -7.85
N SER A 101 -2.32 0.58 -6.86
CA SER A 101 -1.13 0.88 -6.06
C SER A 101 -0.19 -0.30 -6.14
N ALA A 102 1.02 -0.06 -6.63
CA ALA A 102 2.09 -1.03 -6.67
C ALA A 102 3.24 -0.48 -5.83
N PRO A 103 3.34 -0.83 -4.54
CA PRO A 103 4.42 -0.33 -3.70
C PRO A 103 5.75 -0.86 -4.22
N ILE A 104 6.69 0.04 -4.49
CA ILE A 104 8.11 -0.25 -4.75
C ILE A 104 8.87 -0.55 -3.45
N GLY A 105 8.23 -1.32 -2.56
CA GLY A 105 8.76 -1.69 -1.25
C GLY A 105 8.49 -0.67 -0.14
N MET A 106 7.60 0.30 -0.37
CA MET A 106 7.16 1.26 0.65
C MET A 106 5.92 0.73 1.38
N ALA A 107 5.83 0.97 2.68
CA ALA A 107 4.59 0.80 3.45
C ALA A 107 3.70 2.05 3.29
N HIS A 108 2.43 1.97 3.67
CA HIS A 108 1.58 3.16 3.65
C HIS A 108 2.01 4.17 4.72
N GLU A 109 1.91 5.46 4.39
CA GLU A 109 2.34 6.55 5.28
C GLU A 109 1.52 6.55 6.59
N HIS A 110 0.23 6.27 6.52
CA HIS A 110 -0.66 6.15 7.69
C HIS A 110 -0.44 4.85 8.49
N GLN A 111 0.54 4.02 8.17
CA GLN A 111 0.96 2.86 8.98
C GLN A 111 2.23 3.14 9.79
N ARG A 112 2.79 4.34 9.70
CA ARG A 112 3.97 4.71 10.48
C ARG A 112 3.73 4.61 12.00
N PRO A 113 4.76 4.29 12.79
CA PRO A 113 4.65 4.21 14.24
C PRO A 113 4.39 5.57 14.91
N ASP A 114 4.70 6.68 14.24
CA ASP A 114 4.46 8.05 14.71
C ASP A 114 3.22 8.70 14.08
N ARG A 115 2.38 7.95 13.37
CA ARG A 115 1.27 8.53 12.60
C ARG A 115 0.27 9.30 13.46
N ASP A 116 0.03 8.88 14.72
CA ASP A 116 -1.06 9.42 15.53
C ASP A 116 -0.74 10.87 15.98
N ASP A 117 0.52 11.31 15.83
CA ASP A 117 0.95 12.71 15.97
C ASP A 117 0.47 13.60 14.82
N TYR A 118 0.10 13.01 13.68
CA TYR A 118 -0.21 13.69 12.41
C TYR A 118 -1.64 13.41 11.92
N VAL A 119 -2.12 12.19 12.10
CA VAL A 119 -3.43 11.75 11.68
C VAL A 119 -4.25 11.20 12.83
N ARG A 120 -5.56 11.31 12.69
CA ARG A 120 -6.53 10.63 13.53
C ARG A 120 -7.12 9.48 12.75
N TYR A 121 -6.89 8.26 13.22
CA TYR A 121 -7.55 7.06 12.73
C TYR A 121 -8.67 6.64 13.69
N ILE A 122 -9.89 6.50 13.19
CA ILE A 122 -11.03 5.97 13.93
C ILE A 122 -11.51 4.68 13.26
N CYS A 123 -11.00 3.56 13.76
CA CYS A 123 -11.35 2.21 13.31
C CYS A 123 -12.87 1.96 13.18
N LYS A 124 -13.68 2.51 14.09
CA LYS A 124 -15.15 2.33 14.09
C LYS A 124 -15.88 3.06 12.96
N GLU A 125 -15.22 4.03 12.34
CA GLU A 125 -15.76 4.76 11.20
C GLU A 125 -15.40 4.11 9.86
N LEU A 126 -14.74 2.95 9.87
CA LEU A 126 -14.62 2.10 8.69
C LEU A 126 -15.97 1.46 8.36
N LYS A 127 -16.32 1.45 7.07
CA LYS A 127 -17.63 1.01 6.56
C LYS A 127 -17.99 -0.43 6.97
N ASP A 128 -17.00 -1.30 7.12
CA ASP A 128 -17.19 -2.72 7.45
C ASP A 128 -16.97 -3.05 8.94
N PHE A 129 -16.71 -2.06 9.80
CA PHE A 129 -16.43 -2.28 11.22
C PHE A 129 -17.56 -3.02 11.93
N ASP A 130 -18.79 -2.51 11.85
CA ASP A 130 -19.92 -3.06 12.62
C ASP A 130 -20.18 -4.52 12.25
N ALA A 131 -20.18 -4.83 10.94
CA ALA A 131 -20.35 -6.19 10.45
C ALA A 131 -19.19 -7.12 10.87
N ALA A 132 -17.95 -6.63 10.86
CA ALA A 132 -16.79 -7.41 11.27
C ALA A 132 -16.75 -7.65 12.78
N PHE A 133 -17.07 -6.64 13.58
CA PHE A 133 -17.10 -6.74 15.04
C PHE A 133 -18.19 -7.71 15.50
N GLU A 134 -19.37 -7.66 14.88
CA GLU A 134 -20.43 -8.64 15.11
C GLU A 134 -20.02 -10.07 14.77
N ARG A 135 -19.31 -10.29 13.65
CA ARG A 135 -18.73 -11.60 13.33
C ARG A 135 -17.73 -12.04 14.39
N ALA A 136 -16.86 -11.14 14.82
CA ALA A 136 -15.83 -11.42 15.82
C ALA A 136 -16.45 -11.78 17.19
N LYS A 137 -17.48 -11.03 17.63
CA LYS A 137 -18.19 -11.29 18.90
C LYS A 137 -18.94 -12.61 18.93
N ARG A 138 -19.50 -13.05 17.79
CA ARG A 138 -20.13 -14.38 17.68
C ARG A 138 -19.11 -15.51 17.81
N ALA A 139 -17.90 -15.32 17.28
CA ALA A 139 -16.84 -16.33 17.34
C ALA A 139 -16.08 -16.32 18.68
N ASP A 140 -15.87 -15.15 19.27
CA ASP A 140 -15.27 -14.95 20.59
C ASP A 140 -16.03 -13.87 21.36
N SER A 141 -16.82 -14.28 22.35
CA SER A 141 -17.61 -13.37 23.18
C SER A 141 -16.77 -12.39 24.00
N ARG A 142 -15.46 -12.63 24.16
CA ARG A 142 -14.51 -11.72 24.83
C ARG A 142 -13.87 -10.72 23.89
N MET A 143 -14.17 -10.78 22.58
CA MET A 143 -13.63 -9.83 21.63
C MET A 143 -13.96 -8.38 22.05
N THR A 144 -12.96 -7.52 21.97
CA THR A 144 -13.06 -6.08 22.21
C THR A 144 -12.79 -5.33 20.92
N GLU A 145 -13.28 -4.09 20.82
CA GLU A 145 -13.05 -3.26 19.65
C GLU A 145 -11.55 -2.99 19.46
N ASP A 146 -10.84 -2.68 20.55
CA ASP A 146 -9.38 -2.50 20.53
C ASP A 146 -8.64 -3.74 19.99
N ALA A 147 -9.06 -4.94 20.43
CA ALA A 147 -8.47 -6.17 19.93
C ALA A 147 -8.71 -6.35 18.43
N LEU A 148 -9.90 -6.01 17.92
CA LEU A 148 -10.18 -6.08 16.48
C LEU A 148 -9.39 -5.02 15.69
N CYS A 149 -9.24 -3.81 16.24
CA CYS A 149 -8.65 -2.66 15.56
C CYS A 149 -7.11 -2.66 15.55
N ASN A 150 -6.49 -3.11 16.65
CA ASN A 150 -5.07 -2.86 16.91
C ASN A 150 -4.23 -4.12 17.04
N LYS A 151 -4.82 -5.32 17.19
CA LYS A 151 -4.03 -6.56 17.28
C LYS A 151 -3.79 -7.15 15.88
N PRO A 152 -2.53 -7.33 15.48
CA PRO A 152 -2.19 -8.02 14.24
C PRO A 152 -2.87 -9.40 14.16
N GLY A 153 -3.42 -9.72 13.00
CA GLY A 153 -4.12 -10.98 12.73
C GLY A 153 -5.61 -10.97 13.08
N GLN A 154 -6.07 -10.17 14.04
CA GLN A 154 -7.48 -10.17 14.45
C GLN A 154 -8.39 -9.59 13.38
N ALA A 155 -8.04 -8.42 12.83
CA ALA A 155 -8.79 -7.83 11.72
C ALA A 155 -8.92 -8.80 10.53
N LYS A 156 -7.80 -9.42 10.14
CA LYS A 156 -7.76 -10.42 9.06
C LYS A 156 -8.65 -11.63 9.34
N LEU A 157 -8.58 -12.19 10.54
CA LEU A 157 -9.32 -13.38 10.94
C LEU A 157 -10.84 -13.20 10.76
N TYR A 158 -11.35 -11.98 10.95
CA TYR A 158 -12.78 -11.66 10.83
C TYR A 158 -13.14 -10.90 9.56
N GLY A 159 -12.23 -10.82 8.58
CA GLY A 159 -12.45 -10.14 7.31
C GLY A 159 -12.75 -8.65 7.48
N PHE A 160 -11.97 -7.98 8.33
CA PHE A 160 -12.08 -6.55 8.62
C PHE A 160 -10.96 -5.77 7.94
N ARG A 161 -11.29 -4.70 7.21
CA ARG A 161 -10.30 -3.84 6.53
C ARG A 161 -9.42 -3.02 7.46
N GLY A 162 -9.71 -2.97 8.77
CA GLY A 162 -8.82 -2.33 9.74
C GLY A 162 -7.39 -2.89 9.77
N GLU A 163 -7.14 -4.07 9.17
CA GLU A 163 -5.79 -4.61 8.96
C GLU A 163 -4.88 -3.62 8.19
N ASP A 164 -5.42 -2.91 7.20
CA ASP A 164 -4.66 -1.97 6.35
C ASP A 164 -4.30 -0.66 7.08
N TYR A 165 -4.80 -0.50 8.31
CA TYR A 165 -4.63 0.68 9.15
C TYR A 165 -3.89 0.34 10.46
N LEU A 166 -3.26 -0.84 10.58
CA LEU A 166 -2.45 -1.19 11.74
C LEU A 166 -1.22 -0.27 11.87
N MET A 167 -0.90 0.14 13.11
CA MET A 167 0.22 1.05 13.38
C MET A 167 1.54 0.28 13.47
N GLY A 168 2.58 0.84 12.86
CA GLY A 168 3.94 0.33 12.96
C GLY A 168 4.16 -1.00 12.23
N VAL A 169 3.16 -1.51 11.51
CA VAL A 169 3.27 -2.75 10.74
C VAL A 169 2.52 -2.66 9.42
N THR A 170 3.03 -3.36 8.40
CA THR A 170 2.30 -3.65 7.16
C THR A 170 2.07 -5.15 7.04
N ALA A 171 0.90 -5.53 6.55
CA ALA A 171 0.57 -6.93 6.27
C ALA A 171 1.16 -7.36 4.92
N SER A 172 1.57 -8.62 4.83
CA SER A 172 1.91 -9.27 3.57
C SER A 172 0.74 -10.13 3.09
N ALA A 173 0.76 -10.50 1.80
CA ALA A 173 -0.18 -11.47 1.24
C ALA A 173 -0.19 -12.81 2.02
N LEU A 174 0.93 -13.16 2.67
CA LEU A 174 1.08 -14.38 3.48
C LEU A 174 0.70 -14.20 4.95
N ALA A 175 -0.02 -13.12 5.31
CA ALA A 175 -0.36 -12.79 6.70
C ALA A 175 0.87 -12.60 7.63
N LEU A 176 2.03 -12.28 7.05
CA LEU A 176 3.19 -11.88 7.82
C LEU A 176 3.11 -10.37 8.07
N TYR A 177 3.41 -9.95 9.29
CA TYR A 177 3.50 -8.54 9.63
C TYR A 177 4.96 -8.10 9.60
N TRP A 178 5.21 -6.99 8.90
CA TRP A 178 6.54 -6.40 8.80
C TRP A 178 6.56 -5.05 9.49
N PRO A 179 7.57 -4.76 10.33
CA PRO A 179 7.65 -3.48 11.00
C PRO A 179 7.81 -2.34 9.98
N VAL A 180 7.07 -1.27 10.20
CA VAL A 180 7.19 -0.01 9.46
C VAL A 180 8.14 0.90 10.23
N ASN A 181 9.19 1.35 9.56
CA ASN A 181 10.19 2.23 10.17
C ASN A 181 9.94 3.69 9.75
N LYS A 182 10.18 4.60 10.68
CA LYS A 182 10.26 6.04 10.39
C LYS A 182 11.60 6.35 9.73
N VAL A 183 11.58 6.87 8.51
CA VAL A 183 12.79 7.23 7.74
C VAL A 183 12.91 8.73 7.48
N ASN A 184 11.81 9.47 7.56
CA ASN A 184 11.71 10.89 7.26
C ASN A 184 10.58 11.56 8.09
N ALA A 185 10.36 12.85 7.87
CA ALA A 185 9.19 13.56 8.39
C ALA A 185 7.90 12.96 7.82
N TYR A 186 6.77 13.15 8.51
CA TYR A 186 5.47 12.70 8.02
C TYR A 186 5.06 13.48 6.78
N ASP A 187 4.62 12.79 5.74
CA ASP A 187 4.31 13.37 4.44
C ASP A 187 2.86 13.12 4.03
N TYR A 188 1.99 14.11 4.29
CA TYR A 188 0.59 14.07 3.85
C TYR A 188 0.42 14.01 2.33
N ASP A 189 1.43 14.42 1.56
CA ASP A 189 1.42 14.44 0.10
C ASP A 189 2.04 13.16 -0.50
N SER A 190 2.47 12.20 0.33
CA SER A 190 2.98 10.92 -0.15
C SER A 190 1.91 10.17 -0.96
N ILE A 191 2.33 9.57 -2.08
CA ILE A 191 1.49 8.64 -2.85
C ILE A 191 1.13 7.38 -2.06
N MET A 192 1.85 7.11 -0.97
CA MET A 192 1.60 5.99 -0.07
C MET A 192 0.61 6.33 1.06
N HIS A 193 0.09 7.56 1.13
CA HIS A 193 -0.90 7.94 2.12
C HIS A 193 -2.33 7.67 1.63
N TYR A 194 -3.16 6.97 2.41
CA TYR A 194 -4.57 6.83 2.06
C TYR A 194 -5.33 8.16 2.19
N PRO A 195 -6.24 8.48 1.24
CA PRO A 195 -7.09 9.64 1.35
C PRO A 195 -8.17 9.45 2.42
N THR A 196 -8.69 10.55 2.95
CA THR A 196 -9.85 10.55 3.86
C THR A 196 -11.08 9.92 3.21
N LEU A 197 -11.35 10.27 1.96
CA LEU A 197 -12.48 9.76 1.18
C LEU A 197 -12.09 8.52 0.38
N SER A 198 -11.62 7.49 1.08
CA SER A 198 -11.39 6.17 0.50
C SER A 198 -12.71 5.39 0.37
N GLY A 199 -12.70 4.28 -0.39
CA GLY A 199 -13.82 3.33 -0.41
C GLY A 199 -14.07 2.59 0.91
N ASP A 200 -13.32 2.93 1.96
CA ASP A 200 -13.45 2.38 3.31
C ASP A 200 -14.22 3.32 4.24
N ALA A 201 -14.45 4.58 3.83
CA ALA A 201 -15.22 5.55 4.62
C ALA A 201 -16.72 5.20 4.67
N LYS A 202 -17.34 5.44 5.83
CA LYS A 202 -18.79 5.53 5.97
C LYS A 202 -19.35 6.78 5.24
N GLU A 203 -20.62 6.76 4.85
CA GLU A 203 -21.24 7.86 4.08
C GLU A 203 -21.27 9.19 4.87
N GLU A 204 -21.38 9.11 6.20
CA GLU A 204 -21.38 10.24 7.11
C GLU A 204 -20.08 11.06 7.03
N CYS A 205 -18.97 10.45 6.60
CA CYS A 205 -17.70 11.15 6.36
C CYS A 205 -17.83 12.23 5.27
N LEU A 206 -18.74 12.07 4.30
CA LEU A 206 -18.94 13.03 3.20
C LEU A 206 -19.51 14.37 3.70
N THR A 207 -20.26 14.36 4.79
CA THR A 207 -20.91 15.56 5.35
C THR A 207 -20.31 16.00 6.68
N ASN A 208 -19.50 15.15 7.32
CA ASN A 208 -18.88 15.45 8.60
C ASN A 208 -17.48 14.82 8.69
N GLU A 209 -16.44 15.66 8.55
CA GLU A 209 -15.04 15.23 8.65
C GLU A 209 -14.70 14.57 10.00
N GLN A 210 -15.44 14.88 11.06
CA GLN A 210 -15.25 14.24 12.37
C GLN A 210 -15.68 12.77 12.38
N ARG A 211 -16.50 12.34 11.42
CA ARG A 211 -16.97 10.97 11.21
C ARG A 211 -16.13 10.19 10.20
N CYS A 212 -15.04 10.75 9.73
CA CYS A 212 -14.13 10.05 8.83
C CYS A 212 -13.19 9.12 9.59
N HIS A 213 -12.96 7.93 9.03
CA HIS A 213 -12.03 6.93 9.57
C HIS A 213 -10.58 7.41 9.57
N LEU A 214 -10.19 8.28 8.65
CA LEU A 214 -8.83 8.82 8.56
C LEU A 214 -8.88 10.30 8.21
N VAL A 215 -8.27 11.16 9.04
CA VAL A 215 -8.13 12.61 8.82
C VAL A 215 -6.78 13.06 9.34
N ARG A 216 -6.29 14.22 8.89
CA ARG A 216 -5.10 14.84 9.49
C ARG A 216 -5.48 15.85 10.55
N TRP A 217 -4.61 16.03 11.54
CA TRP A 217 -4.70 17.15 12.48
C TRP A 217 -4.37 18.46 11.74
N LYS A 218 -5.11 19.55 12.04
CA LYS A 218 -4.74 20.88 11.50
C LYS A 218 -3.50 21.44 12.17
N ASP A 219 -3.31 21.13 13.45
CA ASP A 219 -2.14 21.51 14.25
C ASP A 219 -1.48 20.24 14.85
N PRO A 220 -0.71 19.49 14.06
CA PRO A 220 -0.08 18.24 14.51
C PRO A 220 0.85 18.49 15.70
N GLY A 221 0.75 17.66 16.73
CA GLY A 221 1.53 17.79 17.98
C GLY A 221 0.91 18.70 19.05
N ASN A 222 -0.22 19.37 18.78
CA ASN A 222 -0.97 20.12 19.79
C ASN A 222 -2.07 19.24 20.41
N PRO A 223 -1.91 18.72 21.64
CA PRO A 223 -2.89 17.81 22.25
C PRO A 223 -4.24 18.48 22.57
N ASN A 224 -4.29 19.82 22.55
CA ASN A 224 -5.50 20.58 22.82
C ASN A 224 -6.30 20.92 21.56
N ASP A 225 -5.67 20.91 20.39
CA ASP A 225 -6.36 21.14 19.13
C ASP A 225 -6.90 19.81 18.59
N ARG A 226 -8.24 19.69 18.56
CA ARG A 226 -8.93 18.52 17.99
C ARG A 226 -9.48 18.81 16.58
N SER A 227 -9.10 19.93 16.00
CA SER A 227 -9.52 20.29 14.66
C SER A 227 -8.78 19.42 13.63
N VAL A 228 -9.56 18.91 12.69
CA VAL A 228 -9.09 17.98 11.66
C VAL A 228 -9.31 18.58 10.28
N ALA A 229 -8.62 18.02 9.29
CA ALA A 229 -8.85 18.29 7.89
C ALA A 229 -8.77 16.99 7.10
N MET A 230 -9.41 16.98 5.94
CA MET A 230 -9.29 15.85 5.02
C MET A 230 -7.86 15.70 4.49
N VAL A 231 -7.43 14.46 4.35
CA VAL A 231 -6.26 14.05 3.57
C VAL A 231 -6.71 13.83 2.13
N LYS A 232 -6.03 14.48 1.19
CA LYS A 232 -6.34 14.39 -0.24
C LYS A 232 -5.81 13.09 -0.82
N GLU A 233 -6.37 12.68 -1.94
CA GLU A 233 -5.80 11.59 -2.74
C GLU A 233 -4.60 12.12 -3.52
N ASN A 234 -3.45 11.47 -3.34
CA ASN A 234 -2.22 11.80 -4.03
C ASN A 234 -2.03 10.82 -5.19
N LEU A 235 -1.99 11.34 -6.41
CA LEU A 235 -1.79 10.54 -7.63
C LEU A 235 -0.37 10.65 -8.19
N THR A 236 0.50 11.39 -7.50
CA THR A 236 1.88 11.65 -7.92
C THR A 236 2.80 11.44 -6.72
N PRO A 237 3.97 10.80 -6.91
CA PRO A 237 4.97 10.69 -5.87
C PRO A 237 5.38 12.08 -5.37
N SER A 238 5.42 12.24 -4.06
CA SER A 238 5.95 13.44 -3.43
C SER A 238 7.47 13.53 -3.60
N LYS A 239 8.05 14.66 -3.20
CA LYS A 239 9.50 14.76 -3.08
C LYS A 239 10.08 13.73 -2.11
N ALA A 240 9.40 13.46 -0.99
CA ALA A 240 9.89 12.51 0.01
C ALA A 240 9.83 11.07 -0.51
N ASP A 241 8.82 10.72 -1.31
CA ASP A 241 8.74 9.43 -2.00
C ASP A 241 9.92 9.26 -2.97
N ILE A 242 10.19 10.28 -3.79
CA ILE A 242 11.30 10.30 -4.76
C ILE A 242 12.65 10.16 -4.03
N ASP A 243 12.85 10.92 -2.96
CA ASP A 243 14.09 10.89 -2.17
C ASP A 243 14.28 9.51 -1.52
N TRP A 244 13.22 8.89 -1.01
CA TRP A 244 13.27 7.53 -0.48
C TRP A 244 13.71 6.51 -1.53
N VAL A 245 13.16 6.60 -2.75
CA VAL A 245 13.53 5.70 -3.85
C VAL A 245 15.00 5.87 -4.21
N LYS A 246 15.48 7.10 -4.33
CA LYS A 246 16.89 7.38 -4.67
C LYS A 246 17.85 6.94 -3.57
N ALA A 247 17.46 7.08 -2.30
CA ALA A 247 18.24 6.60 -1.17
C ALA A 247 18.27 5.06 -1.08
N THR A 248 17.15 4.41 -1.38
CA THR A 248 17.01 2.95 -1.29
C THR A 248 17.63 2.24 -2.49
N TYR A 249 17.51 2.84 -3.67
CA TYR A 249 17.95 2.30 -4.95
C TYR A 249 18.77 3.34 -5.73
N PRO A 250 19.94 3.77 -5.22
CA PRO A 250 20.76 4.76 -5.91
C PRO A 250 21.22 4.25 -7.29
N TRP A 251 21.78 5.10 -8.14
CA TRP A 251 22.57 4.59 -9.26
C TRP A 251 23.93 4.13 -8.74
#